data_AF-A0A1G2ZN91-F1
#
_entry.id   AF-A0A1G2ZN91-F1
#
_cell.length_a   1.000
_cell.length_b   1.000
_cell.length_c   1.000
_cell.angle_alpha   90.00
_cell.angle_beta   90.00
_cell.angle_gamma   90.00
#
_symmetry.space_group_name_H-M   'P 1'
#
loop_
_entity.id
_entity.type
_entity.pdbx_description
1 polymer ?
#
loop_
_entity_poly.entity_id
_entity_poly.type
_entity_poly.pdbx_seq_one_letter_code
_entity_poly.pdbx_strand_id
1 'polypeptide(L)'
;MENENYIQSELKKFDVADAVIAQWNKDYMTLTVSGLDDKDGYKAVKEARLTIKGKRVEVEKKRKELKEDSLRFGRSIDAEAKRITTLLEPIETHLQTQEDVIDKEKERIKQEAERIAKEQLQNRINILSSYRQGFDASRLETMSDIEFNNMAERSRVQFETEQAQLQEAERLRQAEAERLAKVAAEQQSERDRLAELDKIQKAEAERIKSEQQIIEREKARIEQAKLDAERERLHRIELEQAKELAAENTRIELEERMKREAERKVENERLAVIEAERQARLLPDKEKLLHLQGHVKVLISELPDILDKRLSFVVNGVKNKLINIVDYITTGVEADKFVDKAVDKPVDNDDDWS
;
A
#
# COMPACT_ATOMS: atom_id res chain seq x y z
N MET A 1 8.77 -95.44 -78.55
CA MET A 1 9.19 -96.49 -79.51
C MET A 1 8.26 -96.58 -80.72
N GLU A 2 6.94 -96.77 -80.59
CA GLU A 2 6.05 -96.87 -81.78
C GLU A 2 5.99 -95.61 -82.66
N ASN A 3 5.89 -94.42 -82.05
CA ASN A 3 5.80 -93.16 -82.81
C ASN A 3 7.12 -92.81 -83.53
N GLU A 4 8.24 -93.23 -82.95
CA GLU A 4 9.59 -93.03 -83.49
C GLU A 4 9.85 -93.98 -84.66
N ASN A 5 9.35 -95.23 -84.57
CA ASN A 5 9.34 -96.20 -85.66
C ASN A 5 8.47 -95.74 -86.84
N TYR A 6 7.33 -95.09 -86.56
CA TYR A 6 6.47 -94.49 -87.59
C TYR A 6 7.17 -93.31 -88.29
N ILE A 7 7.79 -92.40 -87.55
CA ILE A 7 8.55 -91.29 -88.14
C ILE A 7 9.69 -91.81 -89.02
N GLN A 8 10.44 -92.81 -88.56
CA GLN A 8 11.52 -93.41 -89.35
C GLN A 8 11.01 -94.13 -90.61
N SER A 9 9.82 -94.74 -90.59
CA SER A 9 9.23 -95.39 -91.77
C SER A 9 8.72 -94.37 -92.80
N GLU A 10 8.13 -93.26 -92.36
CA GLU A 10 7.70 -92.17 -93.23
C GLU A 10 8.89 -91.45 -93.89
N LEU A 11 9.99 -91.26 -93.16
CA LEU A 11 11.23 -90.66 -93.70
C LEU A 11 11.91 -91.55 -94.77
N LYS A 12 11.75 -92.88 -94.70
CA LYS A 12 12.25 -93.80 -95.75
C LYS A 12 11.51 -93.66 -97.09
N LYS A 13 10.38 -92.94 -97.15
CA LYS A 13 9.62 -92.72 -98.39
C LYS A 13 10.23 -91.65 -99.31
N PHE A 14 11.31 -90.99 -98.90
CA PHE A 14 12.12 -90.19 -99.82
C PHE A 14 12.92 -91.12 -100.74
N ASP A 15 12.54 -91.16 -102.02
CA ASP A 15 13.10 -92.05 -103.06
C ASP A 15 14.46 -91.55 -103.62
N VAL A 16 15.31 -91.04 -102.74
CA VAL A 16 16.67 -90.60 -103.10
C VAL A 16 17.64 -91.12 -102.06
N ALA A 17 18.40 -92.15 -102.42
CA ALA A 17 19.43 -92.71 -101.56
C ALA A 17 20.67 -91.81 -101.54
N ASP A 18 21.30 -91.69 -100.36
CA ASP A 18 22.54 -90.92 -100.18
C ASP A 18 23.65 -91.38 -101.13
N ALA A 19 23.69 -92.68 -101.45
CA ALA A 19 24.63 -93.24 -102.43
C ALA A 19 24.44 -92.69 -103.85
N VAL A 20 23.19 -92.43 -104.27
CA VAL A 20 22.88 -91.85 -105.58
C VAL A 20 23.27 -90.38 -105.62
N ILE A 21 23.02 -89.65 -104.52
CA ILE A 21 23.46 -88.25 -104.38
C ILE A 21 24.99 -88.18 -104.41
N ALA A 22 25.69 -89.07 -103.71
CA ALA A 22 27.15 -89.15 -103.72
C ALA A 22 27.71 -89.44 -105.11
N GLN A 23 27.05 -90.33 -105.88
CA GLN A 23 27.43 -90.64 -107.25
C GLN A 23 27.21 -89.44 -108.19
N TRP A 24 26.04 -88.80 -108.14
CA TRP A 24 25.78 -87.57 -108.90
C TRP A 24 26.74 -86.44 -108.53
N ASN A 25 27.11 -86.33 -107.25
CA ASN A 25 28.10 -85.36 -106.81
C ASN A 25 29.46 -85.64 -107.47
N LYS A 26 29.90 -86.90 -107.50
CA LYS A 26 31.16 -87.28 -108.17
C LYS A 26 31.12 -87.03 -109.67
N ASP A 27 30.02 -87.39 -110.34
CA ASP A 27 29.92 -87.36 -111.80
C ASP A 27 29.61 -85.97 -112.35
N TYR A 28 28.73 -85.21 -111.68
CA TYR A 28 28.27 -83.92 -112.18
C TYR A 28 29.17 -82.76 -111.78
N MET A 29 29.89 -82.85 -110.65
CA MET A 29 30.79 -81.76 -110.22
C MET A 29 32.05 -81.65 -111.08
N THR A 30 32.41 -82.70 -111.81
CA THR A 30 33.52 -82.67 -112.77
C THR A 30 33.13 -82.09 -114.13
N LEU A 31 31.84 -81.87 -114.39
CA LEU A 31 31.36 -81.34 -115.66
C LEU A 31 31.70 -79.84 -115.77
N THR A 32 32.35 -79.47 -116.87
CA THR A 32 32.70 -78.09 -117.20
C THR A 32 32.36 -77.81 -118.67
N VAL A 33 32.13 -76.53 -119.01
CA VAL A 33 31.85 -76.10 -120.40
C VAL A 33 33.02 -75.26 -120.87
N SER A 34 33.73 -75.72 -121.90
CA SER A 34 34.98 -75.13 -122.39
C SER A 34 34.75 -74.07 -123.48
N GLY A 35 34.01 -73.01 -123.14
CA GLY A 35 33.74 -71.88 -124.04
C GLY A 35 32.43 -71.98 -124.83
N LEU A 36 32.16 -71.00 -125.69
CA LEU A 36 30.85 -70.83 -126.36
C LEU A 36 30.53 -71.90 -127.42
N ASP A 37 31.55 -72.54 -127.99
CA ASP A 37 31.39 -73.55 -129.05
C ASP A 37 31.29 -74.98 -128.51
N ASP A 38 31.48 -75.19 -127.20
CA ASP A 38 31.36 -76.49 -126.53
C ASP A 38 29.89 -76.88 -126.28
N LYS A 39 29.23 -77.26 -127.37
CA LYS A 39 27.81 -77.65 -127.36
C LYS A 39 27.57 -78.93 -126.56
N ASP A 40 28.52 -79.85 -126.55
CA ASP A 40 28.40 -81.14 -125.88
C ASP A 40 28.57 -81.00 -124.36
N GLY A 41 29.57 -80.23 -123.90
CA GLY A 41 29.73 -79.89 -122.48
C GLY A 41 28.54 -79.09 -121.95
N TYR A 42 28.04 -78.11 -122.72
CA TYR A 42 26.84 -77.36 -122.35
C TYR A 42 25.60 -78.27 -122.21
N LYS A 43 25.40 -79.20 -123.15
CA LYS A 43 24.29 -80.16 -123.10
C LYS A 43 24.40 -81.07 -121.87
N ALA A 44 25.58 -81.62 -121.57
CA ALA A 44 25.81 -82.47 -120.41
C ALA A 44 25.54 -81.74 -119.08
N VAL A 45 26.04 -80.51 -118.91
CA VAL A 45 25.78 -79.69 -117.72
C VAL A 45 24.29 -79.34 -117.61
N LYS A 46 23.63 -79.00 -118.72
CA LYS A 46 22.20 -78.67 -118.73
C LYS A 46 21.34 -79.87 -118.33
N GLU A 47 21.63 -81.06 -118.85
CA GLU A 47 20.94 -82.30 -118.51
C GLU A 47 21.15 -82.67 -117.04
N ALA A 48 22.39 -82.63 -116.55
CA ALA A 48 22.70 -82.84 -115.12
C ALA A 48 21.93 -81.87 -114.22
N ARG A 49 21.89 -80.56 -114.57
CA ARG A 49 21.14 -79.54 -113.82
C ARG A 49 19.64 -79.82 -113.80
N LEU A 50 19.07 -80.25 -114.93
CA LEU A 50 17.64 -80.58 -115.03
C LEU A 50 17.30 -81.80 -114.18
N THR A 51 18.16 -82.83 -114.17
CA THR A 51 18.02 -84.01 -113.33
C THR A 51 18.02 -83.65 -111.84
N ILE A 52 19.01 -82.87 -111.37
CA ILE A 52 19.07 -82.44 -109.96
C ILE A 52 17.89 -81.52 -109.59
N LYS A 53 17.51 -80.60 -110.49
CA LYS A 53 16.34 -79.74 -110.27
C LYS A 53 15.05 -80.56 -110.17
N GLY A 54 14.88 -81.57 -111.03
CA GLY A 54 13.73 -82.48 -111.00
C GLY A 54 13.62 -83.22 -109.67
N LYS A 55 14.73 -83.83 -109.23
CA LYS A 55 14.80 -84.54 -107.94
C LYS A 55 14.54 -83.62 -106.74
N ARG A 56 15.06 -82.39 -106.75
CA ARG A 56 14.76 -81.39 -105.70
C ARG A 56 13.26 -81.06 -105.62
N VAL A 57 12.59 -80.95 -106.77
CA VAL A 57 11.13 -80.71 -106.81
C VAL A 57 10.36 -81.94 -106.30
N GLU A 58 10.79 -83.15 -106.62
CA GLU A 58 10.19 -84.39 -106.10
C GLU A 58 10.28 -84.48 -104.57
N VAL A 59 11.44 -84.16 -103.99
CA VAL A 59 11.62 -84.09 -102.52
C VAL A 59 10.65 -83.10 -101.89
N GLU A 60 10.49 -81.91 -102.47
CA GLU A 60 9.56 -80.91 -101.92
C GLU A 60 8.09 -81.33 -102.05
N LYS A 61 7.71 -82.00 -103.15
CA LYS A 61 6.37 -82.60 -103.29
C LYS A 61 6.15 -83.67 -102.22
N LYS A 62 7.12 -84.56 -102.00
CA LYS A 62 7.00 -85.62 -101.01
C LYS A 62 6.94 -85.07 -99.59
N ARG A 63 7.71 -84.02 -99.27
CA ARG A 63 7.62 -83.31 -97.99
C ARG A 63 6.21 -82.78 -97.72
N LYS A 64 5.58 -82.17 -98.72
CA LYS A 64 4.21 -81.64 -98.61
C LYS A 64 3.19 -82.76 -98.41
N GLU A 65 3.30 -83.83 -99.20
CA GLU A 65 2.45 -85.03 -99.10
C GLU A 65 2.55 -85.65 -97.70
N LEU A 66 3.76 -85.92 -97.20
CA LEU A 66 3.97 -86.52 -95.87
C LEU A 66 3.47 -85.63 -94.72
N LYS A 67 3.45 -84.30 -94.90
CA LYS A 67 2.96 -83.36 -93.88
C LYS A 67 1.46 -83.11 -93.94
N GLU A 68 0.80 -83.43 -95.05
CA GLU A 68 -0.59 -83.05 -95.29
C GLU A 68 -1.53 -83.59 -94.22
N ASP A 69 -1.43 -84.88 -93.91
CA ASP A 69 -2.29 -85.53 -92.91
C ASP A 69 -2.04 -84.99 -91.50
N SER A 70 -0.78 -84.73 -91.12
CA SER A 70 -0.45 -84.14 -89.82
C SER A 70 -1.00 -82.72 -89.66
N LEU A 71 -0.95 -81.91 -90.73
CA LEU A 71 -1.49 -80.56 -90.74
C LEU A 71 -3.03 -80.57 -90.72
N ARG A 72 -3.66 -81.49 -91.45
CA ARG A 72 -5.11 -81.70 -91.40
C ARG A 72 -5.55 -82.13 -90.00
N PHE A 73 -4.85 -83.09 -89.40
CA PHE A 73 -5.13 -83.59 -88.05
C PHE A 73 -5.02 -82.49 -86.99
N GLY A 74 -3.92 -81.73 -86.98
CA GLY A 74 -3.75 -80.60 -86.06
C GLY A 74 -4.87 -79.56 -86.19
N ARG A 75 -5.21 -79.17 -87.42
CA ARG A 75 -6.34 -78.24 -87.67
C ARG A 75 -7.68 -78.79 -87.19
N SER A 76 -7.93 -80.09 -87.34
CA SER A 76 -9.16 -80.71 -86.85
C SER A 76 -9.24 -80.71 -85.33
N ILE A 77 -8.12 -80.96 -84.64
CA ILE A 77 -8.06 -80.86 -83.17
C ILE A 77 -8.34 -79.43 -82.72
N ASP A 78 -7.68 -78.44 -83.32
CA ASP A 78 -7.87 -77.04 -82.94
C ASP A 78 -9.31 -76.57 -83.20
N ALA A 79 -9.90 -77.00 -84.32
CA ALA A 79 -11.29 -76.71 -84.64
C ALA A 79 -12.26 -77.34 -83.64
N GLU A 80 -12.04 -78.59 -83.25
CA GLU A 80 -12.88 -79.30 -82.29
C GLU A 80 -12.74 -78.72 -80.87
N ALA A 81 -11.51 -78.41 -80.44
CA ALA A 81 -11.27 -77.72 -79.18
C ALA A 81 -12.00 -76.37 -79.14
N LYS A 82 -11.89 -75.57 -80.22
CA LYS A 82 -12.62 -74.30 -80.34
C LYS A 82 -14.14 -74.50 -80.28
N ARG A 83 -14.66 -75.51 -80.97
CA ARG A 83 -16.10 -75.85 -80.95
C ARG A 83 -16.56 -76.16 -79.53
N ILE A 84 -15.81 -76.99 -78.80
CA ILE A 84 -16.11 -77.37 -77.42
C ILE A 84 -16.04 -76.15 -76.50
N THR A 85 -14.97 -75.35 -76.56
CA THR A 85 -14.84 -74.13 -75.75
C THR A 85 -15.99 -73.16 -75.99
N THR A 86 -16.37 -72.95 -77.26
CA THR A 86 -17.51 -72.08 -77.62
C THR A 86 -18.83 -72.57 -77.03
N LEU A 87 -19.00 -73.89 -76.87
CA LEU A 87 -20.18 -74.47 -76.24
C LEU A 87 -20.15 -74.40 -74.71
N LEU A 88 -18.96 -74.43 -74.11
CA LEU A 88 -18.78 -74.39 -72.65
C LEU A 88 -18.88 -72.97 -72.08
N GLU A 89 -18.34 -71.97 -72.78
CA GLU A 89 -18.29 -70.56 -72.33
C GLU A 89 -19.66 -69.99 -71.89
N PRO A 90 -20.78 -70.16 -72.63
CA PRO A 90 -22.08 -69.68 -72.15
C PRO A 90 -22.60 -70.43 -70.91
N ILE A 91 -22.24 -71.70 -70.75
CA ILE A 91 -22.61 -72.51 -69.57
C ILE A 91 -21.86 -71.97 -68.34
N GLU A 92 -20.55 -71.79 -68.45
CA GLU A 92 -19.71 -71.21 -67.39
C GLU A 92 -20.19 -69.81 -67.02
N THR A 93 -20.45 -68.94 -68.02
CA THR A 93 -20.96 -67.59 -67.80
C THR A 93 -22.30 -67.59 -67.06
N HIS A 94 -23.21 -68.49 -67.42
CA HIS A 94 -24.49 -68.63 -66.73
C HIS A 94 -24.30 -69.06 -65.27
N LEU A 95 -23.47 -70.09 -65.02
CA LEU A 95 -23.20 -70.59 -63.67
C LEU A 95 -22.54 -69.52 -62.79
N GLN A 96 -21.54 -68.81 -63.30
CA GLN A 96 -20.91 -67.67 -62.61
C GLN A 96 -21.94 -66.59 -62.28
N THR A 97 -22.83 -66.27 -63.22
CA THR A 97 -23.90 -65.28 -62.98
C THR A 97 -24.84 -65.73 -61.84
N GLN A 98 -25.14 -67.02 -61.72
CA GLN A 98 -25.95 -67.53 -60.62
C GLN A 98 -25.21 -67.51 -59.27
N GLU A 99 -23.92 -67.84 -59.27
CA GLU A 99 -23.06 -67.74 -58.07
C GLU A 99 -22.97 -66.29 -57.57
N ASP A 100 -22.69 -65.36 -58.48
CA ASP A 100 -22.60 -63.93 -58.21
C ASP A 100 -23.85 -63.36 -57.53
N VAL A 101 -25.06 -63.88 -57.85
CA VAL A 101 -26.31 -63.44 -57.21
C VAL A 101 -26.27 -63.72 -55.71
N ILE A 102 -25.83 -64.92 -55.33
CA ILE A 102 -25.76 -65.33 -53.93
C ILE A 102 -24.64 -64.60 -53.20
N ASP A 103 -23.47 -64.47 -53.83
CA ASP A 103 -22.33 -63.81 -53.20
C ASP A 103 -22.57 -62.31 -53.00
N LYS A 104 -23.21 -61.64 -53.96
CA LYS A 104 -23.65 -60.25 -53.80
C LYS A 104 -24.67 -60.11 -52.66
N GLU A 105 -25.60 -61.06 -52.53
CA GLU A 105 -26.59 -61.01 -51.44
C GLU A 105 -25.96 -61.28 -50.07
N LYS A 106 -25.01 -62.23 -49.96
CA LYS A 106 -24.25 -62.44 -48.72
C LYS A 106 -23.47 -61.19 -48.32
N GLU A 107 -22.81 -60.55 -49.27
CA GLU A 107 -22.07 -59.32 -49.02
C GLU A 107 -23.01 -58.18 -48.59
N ARG A 108 -24.18 -58.04 -49.23
CA ARG A 108 -25.21 -57.08 -48.84
C ARG A 108 -25.70 -57.31 -47.41
N ILE A 109 -25.99 -58.57 -47.04
CA ILE A 109 -26.44 -58.94 -45.69
C ILE A 109 -25.34 -58.62 -44.67
N LYS A 110 -24.08 -58.92 -44.97
CA LYS A 110 -22.94 -58.63 -44.09
C LYS A 110 -22.76 -57.12 -43.89
N GLN A 111 -22.79 -56.33 -44.96
CA GLN A 111 -22.67 -54.87 -44.89
C GLN A 111 -23.83 -54.25 -44.11
N GLU A 112 -25.06 -54.73 -44.31
CA GLU A 112 -26.22 -54.26 -43.57
C GLU A 112 -26.12 -54.64 -42.08
N ALA A 113 -25.67 -55.84 -41.74
CA ALA A 113 -25.43 -56.26 -40.36
C ALA A 113 -24.35 -55.39 -39.68
N GLU A 114 -23.25 -55.11 -40.37
CA GLU A 114 -22.21 -54.19 -39.90
C GLU A 114 -22.73 -52.75 -39.73
N ARG A 115 -23.58 -52.27 -40.64
CA ARG A 115 -24.22 -50.95 -40.55
C ARG A 115 -25.14 -50.88 -39.33
N ILE A 116 -26.01 -51.87 -39.14
CA ILE A 116 -26.91 -51.96 -37.99
C ILE A 116 -26.10 -52.00 -36.68
N ALA A 117 -25.04 -52.81 -36.62
CA ALA A 117 -24.18 -52.90 -35.43
C ALA A 117 -23.50 -51.55 -35.12
N LYS A 118 -22.98 -50.85 -36.13
CA LYS A 118 -22.39 -49.50 -35.97
C LYS A 118 -23.41 -48.47 -35.51
N GLU A 119 -24.61 -48.47 -36.10
CA GLU A 119 -25.69 -47.55 -35.71
C GLU A 119 -26.16 -47.81 -34.28
N GLN A 120 -26.31 -49.09 -33.90
CA GLN A 120 -26.63 -49.47 -32.52
C GLN A 120 -25.56 -49.00 -31.55
N LEU A 121 -24.28 -49.27 -31.83
CA LEU A 121 -23.16 -48.82 -31.00
C LEU A 121 -23.14 -47.30 -30.86
N GLN A 122 -23.31 -46.57 -31.96
CA GLN A 122 -23.33 -45.10 -31.94
C GLN A 122 -24.50 -44.55 -31.12
N ASN A 123 -25.69 -45.15 -31.24
CA ASN A 123 -26.85 -44.78 -30.43
C ASN A 123 -26.58 -45.01 -28.94
N ARG A 124 -25.95 -46.13 -28.59
CA ARG A 124 -25.55 -46.45 -27.21
C ARG A 124 -24.57 -45.42 -26.66
N ILE A 125 -23.56 -45.04 -27.45
CA ILE A 125 -22.58 -43.99 -27.11
C ILE A 125 -23.28 -42.65 -26.88
N ASN A 126 -24.19 -42.24 -27.76
CA ASN A 126 -24.90 -40.97 -27.67
C ASN A 126 -25.73 -40.87 -26.38
N ILE A 127 -26.46 -41.94 -26.03
CA ILE A 127 -27.27 -42.01 -24.80
C ILE A 127 -26.39 -41.82 -23.57
N LEU A 128 -25.31 -42.58 -23.43
CA LEU A 128 -24.44 -42.51 -22.25
C LEU A 128 -23.66 -41.19 -22.16
N SER A 129 -23.25 -40.65 -23.31
CA SER A 129 -22.60 -39.33 -23.40
C SER A 129 -23.53 -38.22 -22.90
N SER A 130 -24.84 -38.32 -23.11
CA SER A 130 -25.82 -37.35 -22.63
C SER A 130 -25.85 -37.25 -21.09
N TYR A 131 -25.49 -38.34 -20.40
CA TYR A 131 -25.40 -38.41 -18.94
C TYR A 131 -24.00 -38.09 -18.40
N ARG A 132 -23.06 -37.65 -19.27
CA ARG A 132 -21.67 -37.31 -18.95
C ARG A 132 -20.90 -38.42 -18.21
N GLN A 133 -21.29 -39.68 -18.41
CA GLN A 133 -20.61 -40.83 -17.81
C GLN A 133 -19.48 -41.32 -18.73
N GLY A 134 -18.38 -41.77 -18.11
CA GLY A 134 -17.32 -42.47 -18.85
C GLY A 134 -17.75 -43.89 -19.21
N PHE A 135 -17.41 -44.34 -20.42
CA PHE A 135 -17.70 -45.69 -20.89
C PHE A 135 -16.56 -46.22 -21.77
N ASP A 136 -16.45 -47.55 -21.81
CA ASP A 136 -15.55 -48.26 -22.73
C ASP A 136 -16.34 -48.68 -23.97
N ALA A 137 -15.99 -48.09 -25.13
CA ALA A 137 -16.65 -48.37 -26.39
C ALA A 137 -16.58 -49.85 -26.80
N SER A 138 -15.47 -50.54 -26.48
CA SER A 138 -15.27 -51.96 -26.80
C SER A 138 -16.29 -52.83 -26.05
N ARG A 139 -16.60 -52.47 -24.80
CA ARG A 139 -17.60 -53.16 -24.00
C ARG A 139 -19.03 -52.87 -24.50
N LEU A 140 -19.29 -51.67 -24.99
CA LEU A 140 -20.60 -51.29 -25.54
C LEU A 140 -20.93 -52.05 -26.83
N GLU A 141 -19.91 -52.43 -27.61
CA GLU A 141 -20.09 -53.19 -28.85
C GLU A 141 -20.56 -54.62 -28.58
N THR A 142 -19.99 -55.28 -27.56
CA THR A 142 -20.27 -56.70 -27.29
C THR A 142 -21.39 -56.95 -26.30
N MET A 143 -21.90 -55.92 -25.61
CA MET A 143 -22.95 -56.11 -24.60
C MET A 143 -24.33 -56.33 -25.21
N SER A 144 -25.17 -57.08 -24.50
CA SER A 144 -26.58 -57.27 -24.87
C SER A 144 -27.40 -55.99 -24.68
N ASP A 145 -28.54 -55.89 -25.37
CA ASP A 145 -29.47 -54.77 -25.20
C ASP A 145 -29.97 -54.64 -23.76
N ILE A 146 -30.17 -55.77 -23.06
CA ILE A 146 -30.61 -55.78 -21.66
C ILE A 146 -29.55 -55.16 -20.75
N GLU A 147 -28.28 -55.53 -20.94
CA GLU A 147 -27.16 -54.95 -20.18
C GLU A 147 -27.00 -53.46 -20.46
N PHE A 148 -27.09 -53.07 -21.74
CA PHE A 148 -27.04 -51.67 -22.13
C PHE A 148 -28.18 -50.85 -21.49
N ASN A 149 -29.42 -51.33 -21.57
CA ASN A 149 -30.57 -50.62 -21.01
C ASN A 149 -30.45 -50.45 -19.49
N ASN A 150 -29.99 -51.47 -18.78
CA ASN A 150 -29.72 -51.37 -17.34
C ASN A 150 -28.61 -50.35 -17.02
N MET A 151 -27.56 -50.30 -17.83
CA MET A 151 -26.47 -49.33 -17.67
C MET A 151 -26.91 -47.90 -18.00
N ALA A 152 -27.67 -47.72 -19.07
CA ALA A 152 -28.25 -46.44 -19.46
C ALA A 152 -29.18 -45.90 -18.38
N GLU A 153 -30.06 -46.74 -17.82
CA GLU A 153 -30.99 -46.31 -16.77
C GLU A 153 -30.25 -45.93 -15.48
N ARG A 154 -29.24 -46.70 -15.06
CA ARG A 154 -28.39 -46.32 -13.91
C ARG A 154 -27.69 -44.99 -14.15
N SER A 155 -27.15 -44.79 -15.35
CA SER A 155 -26.47 -43.54 -15.74
C SER A 155 -27.43 -42.35 -15.73
N ARG A 156 -28.66 -42.55 -16.24
CA ARG A 156 -29.74 -41.56 -16.23
C ARG A 156 -30.09 -41.14 -14.80
N VAL A 157 -30.38 -42.10 -13.92
CA VAL A 157 -30.74 -41.83 -12.51
C VAL A 157 -29.59 -41.12 -11.79
N GLN A 158 -28.35 -41.54 -12.00
CA GLN A 158 -27.19 -40.87 -11.40
C GLN A 158 -27.06 -39.42 -11.88
N PHE A 159 -27.20 -39.18 -13.18
CA PHE A 159 -27.13 -37.83 -13.74
C PHE A 159 -28.29 -36.95 -13.22
N GLU A 160 -29.52 -37.45 -13.22
CA GLU A 160 -30.69 -36.72 -12.73
C GLU A 160 -30.57 -36.38 -11.24
N THR A 161 -30.08 -37.32 -10.42
CA THR A 161 -29.86 -37.08 -8.99
C THR A 161 -28.76 -36.05 -8.74
N GLU A 162 -27.65 -36.09 -9.48
CA GLU A 162 -26.60 -35.08 -9.40
C GLU A 162 -27.11 -33.69 -9.84
N GLN A 163 -27.86 -33.61 -10.94
CA GLN A 163 -28.47 -32.35 -11.39
C GLN A 163 -29.45 -31.79 -10.36
N ALA A 164 -30.28 -32.64 -9.75
CA ALA A 164 -31.20 -32.22 -8.69
C ALA A 164 -30.45 -31.71 -7.44
N GLN A 165 -29.36 -32.38 -7.05
CA GLN A 165 -28.50 -31.94 -5.94
C GLN A 165 -27.84 -30.59 -6.23
N LEU A 166 -27.34 -30.39 -7.44
CA LEU A 166 -26.73 -29.11 -7.86
C LEU A 166 -27.76 -27.99 -7.87
N GLN A 167 -28.95 -28.22 -8.42
CA GLN A 167 -30.06 -27.24 -8.42
C GLN A 167 -30.50 -26.90 -7.00
N GLU A 168 -30.65 -27.89 -6.12
CA GLU A 168 -31.03 -27.64 -4.73
C GLU A 168 -29.93 -26.90 -3.96
N ALA A 169 -28.67 -27.27 -4.15
CA ALA A 169 -27.53 -26.56 -3.56
C ALA A 169 -27.41 -25.11 -4.07
N GLU A 170 -27.73 -24.86 -5.34
CA GLU A 170 -27.81 -23.50 -5.88
C GLU A 170 -28.98 -22.71 -5.27
N ARG A 171 -30.16 -23.32 -5.17
CA ARG A 171 -31.35 -22.71 -4.54
C ARG A 171 -31.09 -22.35 -3.07
N LEU A 172 -30.43 -23.24 -2.31
CA LEU A 172 -30.04 -23.00 -0.93
C LEU A 172 -29.01 -21.87 -0.83
N ARG A 173 -28.01 -21.83 -1.71
CA ARG A 173 -27.03 -20.73 -1.76
C ARG A 173 -27.69 -19.39 -2.08
N GLN A 174 -28.63 -19.36 -3.01
CA GLN A 174 -29.37 -18.14 -3.35
C GLN A 174 -30.24 -17.67 -2.17
N ALA A 175 -30.97 -18.59 -1.52
CA ALA A 175 -31.78 -18.27 -0.36
C ALA A 175 -30.93 -17.77 0.83
N GLU A 176 -29.76 -18.38 1.07
CA GLU A 176 -28.83 -17.94 2.11
C GLU A 176 -28.23 -16.57 1.78
N ALA A 177 -27.82 -16.33 0.54
CA ALA A 177 -27.32 -15.03 0.08
C ALA A 177 -28.38 -13.93 0.23
N GLU A 178 -29.64 -14.20 -0.10
CA GLU A 178 -30.74 -13.26 0.09
C GLU A 178 -30.98 -12.95 1.58
N ARG A 179 -30.94 -13.99 2.44
CA ARG A 179 -31.04 -13.79 3.89
C ARG A 179 -29.90 -12.94 4.43
N LEU A 180 -28.66 -13.22 4.03
CA LEU A 180 -27.50 -12.43 4.44
C LEU A 180 -27.60 -10.98 3.94
N ALA A 181 -28.03 -10.76 2.71
CA ALA A 181 -28.23 -9.42 2.16
C ALA A 181 -29.29 -8.64 2.94
N LYS A 182 -30.40 -9.28 3.32
CA LYS A 182 -31.44 -8.66 4.15
C LYS A 182 -30.92 -8.29 5.54
N VAL A 183 -30.20 -9.19 6.20
CA VAL A 183 -29.59 -8.92 7.51
C VAL A 183 -28.57 -7.78 7.42
N ALA A 184 -27.73 -7.76 6.38
CA ALA A 184 -26.77 -6.69 6.17
C ALA A 184 -27.45 -5.33 5.92
N ALA A 185 -28.53 -5.31 5.14
CA ALA A 185 -29.32 -4.10 4.91
C ALA A 185 -30.00 -3.60 6.20
N GLU A 186 -30.56 -4.50 7.01
CA GLU A 186 -31.14 -4.16 8.32
C GLU A 186 -30.06 -3.62 9.28
N GLN A 187 -28.89 -4.28 9.36
CA GLN A 187 -27.77 -3.80 10.18
C GLN A 187 -27.24 -2.45 9.73
N GLN A 188 -27.16 -2.20 8.41
CA GLN A 188 -26.73 -0.90 7.89
C GLN A 188 -27.74 0.20 8.23
N SER A 189 -29.04 -0.07 8.02
CA SER A 189 -30.12 0.86 8.40
C SER A 189 -30.09 1.17 9.90
N GLU A 190 -29.86 0.18 10.76
CA GLU A 190 -29.76 0.39 12.19
C GLU A 190 -28.50 1.18 12.58
N ARG A 191 -27.35 0.91 11.94
CA ARG A 191 -26.13 1.71 12.13
C ARG A 191 -26.34 3.17 11.73
N ASP A 192 -27.02 3.42 10.62
CA ASP A 192 -27.32 4.77 10.15
C ASP A 192 -28.25 5.50 11.13
N ARG A 193 -29.27 4.80 11.67
CA ARG A 193 -30.14 5.34 12.73
C ARG A 193 -29.39 5.68 14.01
N LEU A 194 -28.53 4.78 14.47
CA LEU A 194 -27.72 5.00 15.68
C LEU A 194 -26.73 6.16 15.49
N ALA A 195 -26.12 6.28 14.31
CA ALA A 195 -25.23 7.39 13.98
C ALA A 195 -25.98 8.73 13.95
N GLU A 196 -27.22 8.76 13.44
CA GLU A 196 -28.04 9.97 13.44
C GLU A 196 -28.47 10.36 14.86
N LEU A 197 -28.87 9.38 15.68
CA LEU A 197 -29.17 9.62 17.10
C LEU A 197 -27.95 10.17 17.87
N ASP A 198 -26.76 9.61 17.64
CA ASP A 198 -25.51 10.09 18.25
C ASP A 198 -25.19 11.54 17.84
N LYS A 199 -25.40 11.90 16.56
CA LYS A 199 -25.26 13.29 16.11
C LYS A 199 -26.24 14.23 16.81
N ILE A 200 -27.51 13.84 16.92
CA ILE A 200 -28.54 14.63 17.60
C ILE A 200 -28.16 14.82 19.07
N GLN A 201 -27.77 13.75 19.76
CA GLN A 201 -27.36 13.81 21.18
C GLN A 201 -26.12 14.68 21.38
N LYS A 202 -25.12 14.60 20.51
CA LYS A 202 -23.93 15.46 20.57
C LYS A 202 -24.28 16.92 20.34
N ALA A 203 -25.10 17.22 19.35
CA ALA A 203 -25.56 18.58 19.08
C ALA A 203 -26.36 19.16 20.26
N GLU A 204 -27.24 18.36 20.87
CA GLU A 204 -28.01 18.76 22.04
C GLU A 204 -27.10 18.96 23.27
N ALA A 205 -26.15 18.05 23.51
CA ALA A 205 -25.18 18.19 24.59
C ALA A 205 -24.29 19.44 24.42
N GLU A 206 -23.84 19.74 23.20
CA GLU A 206 -23.11 20.97 22.89
C GLU A 206 -23.96 22.21 23.11
N ARG A 207 -25.23 22.19 22.70
CA ARG A 207 -26.18 23.28 22.98
C ARG A 207 -26.35 23.51 24.47
N ILE A 208 -26.66 22.46 25.23
CA ILE A 208 -26.81 22.54 26.69
C ILE A 208 -25.53 23.07 27.33
N LYS A 209 -24.35 22.58 26.93
CA LYS A 209 -23.06 23.07 27.43
C LYS A 209 -22.86 24.55 27.11
N SER A 210 -23.20 24.99 25.90
CA SER A 210 -23.09 26.39 25.49
C SER A 210 -24.04 27.29 26.30
N GLU A 211 -25.29 26.84 26.53
CA GLU A 211 -26.28 27.54 27.34
C GLU A 211 -25.84 27.62 28.80
N GLN A 212 -25.31 26.53 29.37
CA GLN A 212 -24.74 26.50 30.72
C GLN A 212 -23.55 27.46 30.85
N GLN A 213 -22.65 27.51 29.88
CA GLN A 213 -21.53 28.46 29.89
C GLN A 213 -21.99 29.91 29.84
N ILE A 214 -23.05 30.22 29.08
CA ILE A 214 -23.64 31.56 29.04
C ILE A 214 -24.24 31.90 30.41
N ILE A 215 -25.01 30.98 31.00
CA ILE A 215 -25.63 31.17 32.32
C ILE A 215 -24.55 31.34 33.40
N GLU A 216 -23.47 30.55 33.35
CA GLU A 216 -22.37 30.62 34.32
C GLU A 216 -21.58 31.92 34.19
N ARG A 217 -21.28 32.37 32.97
CA ARG A 217 -20.67 33.69 32.72
C ARG A 217 -21.55 34.82 33.23
N GLU A 218 -22.86 34.74 33.01
CA GLU A 218 -23.79 35.76 33.47
C GLU A 218 -23.89 35.78 35.01
N LYS A 219 -23.94 34.60 35.64
CA LYS A 219 -23.86 34.49 37.11
C LYS A 219 -22.56 35.07 37.66
N ALA A 220 -21.41 34.74 37.06
CA ALA A 220 -20.12 35.27 37.47
C ALA A 220 -20.06 36.81 37.30
N ARG A 221 -20.63 37.35 36.21
CA ARG A 221 -20.72 38.80 35.99
C ARG A 221 -21.58 39.48 37.04
N ILE A 222 -22.74 38.89 37.38
CA ILE A 222 -23.63 39.42 38.41
C ILE A 222 -22.93 39.38 39.79
N GLU A 223 -22.24 38.29 40.11
CA GLU A 223 -21.56 38.15 41.39
C GLU A 223 -20.37 39.12 41.51
N GLN A 224 -19.59 39.27 40.44
CA GLN A 224 -18.50 40.24 40.39
C GLN A 224 -19.04 41.67 40.56
N ALA A 225 -20.14 42.01 39.89
CA ALA A 225 -20.79 43.32 40.04
C ALA A 225 -21.29 43.57 41.48
N LYS A 226 -21.77 42.54 42.19
CA LYS A 226 -22.14 42.66 43.61
C LYS A 226 -20.92 42.90 44.50
N LEU A 227 -19.85 42.12 44.29
CA LEU A 227 -18.60 42.27 45.04
C LEU A 227 -17.98 43.65 44.83
N ASP A 228 -17.98 44.15 43.59
CA ASP A 228 -17.46 45.47 43.27
C ASP A 228 -18.34 46.58 43.89
N ALA A 229 -19.67 46.42 43.86
CA ALA A 229 -20.59 47.36 44.53
C ALA A 229 -20.43 47.35 46.06
N GLU A 230 -20.17 46.20 46.67
CA GLU A 230 -19.89 46.07 48.10
C GLU A 230 -18.54 46.69 48.47
N ARG A 231 -17.49 46.47 47.67
CA ARG A 231 -16.19 47.13 47.82
C ARG A 231 -16.31 48.64 47.71
N GLU A 232 -17.06 49.17 46.75
CA GLU A 232 -17.30 50.61 46.66
C GLU A 232 -18.08 51.18 47.84
N ARG A 233 -18.99 50.39 48.45
CA ARG A 233 -19.67 50.80 49.68
C ARG A 233 -18.72 50.83 50.86
N LEU A 234 -17.91 49.79 51.04
CA LEU A 234 -16.89 49.74 52.09
C LEU A 234 -15.88 50.88 51.93
N HIS A 235 -15.38 51.10 50.72
CA HIS A 235 -14.44 52.19 50.44
C HIS A 235 -15.05 53.57 50.73
N ARG A 236 -16.35 53.77 50.44
CA ARG A 236 -17.06 55.01 50.82
C ARG A 236 -17.13 55.20 52.33
N ILE A 237 -17.46 54.14 53.07
CA ILE A 237 -17.52 54.17 54.54
C ILE A 237 -16.14 54.46 55.12
N GLU A 238 -15.08 53.81 54.64
CA GLU A 238 -13.70 54.07 55.07
C GLU A 238 -13.26 55.50 54.78
N LEU A 239 -13.62 56.05 53.62
CA LEU A 239 -13.28 57.42 53.25
C LEU A 239 -14.02 58.45 54.12
N GLU A 240 -15.23 58.14 54.53
CA GLU A 240 -16.04 58.98 55.44
C GLU A 240 -15.48 58.92 56.87
N GLN A 241 -15.14 57.72 57.36
CA GLN A 241 -14.45 57.53 58.65
C GLN A 241 -13.09 58.22 58.67
N ALA A 242 -12.30 58.14 57.60
CA ALA A 242 -11.01 58.82 57.51
C ALA A 242 -11.16 60.35 57.54
N LYS A 243 -12.23 60.89 56.96
CA LYS A 243 -12.55 62.33 57.03
C LYS A 243 -12.97 62.75 58.43
N GLU A 244 -13.79 61.95 59.11
CA GLU A 244 -14.19 62.22 60.50
C GLU A 244 -12.98 62.17 61.43
N LEU A 245 -12.12 61.15 61.30
CA LEU A 245 -10.90 61.03 62.10
C LEU A 245 -9.94 62.21 61.86
N ALA A 246 -9.80 62.67 60.60
CA ALA A 246 -9.00 63.84 60.27
C ALA A 246 -9.60 65.14 60.84
N ALA A 247 -10.93 65.27 60.84
CA ALA A 247 -11.63 66.42 61.44
C ALA A 247 -11.52 66.43 62.98
N GLU A 248 -11.53 65.25 63.60
CA GLU A 248 -11.34 65.10 65.04
C GLU A 248 -9.89 65.39 65.45
N ASN A 249 -8.90 64.83 64.74
CA ASN A 249 -7.49 65.11 64.98
C ASN A 249 -7.15 66.60 64.80
N THR A 250 -7.74 67.27 63.81
CA THR A 250 -7.56 68.72 63.63
C THR A 250 -8.21 69.54 64.75
N ARG A 251 -9.33 69.08 65.34
CA ARG A 251 -9.90 69.72 66.55
C ARG A 251 -9.00 69.53 67.77
N ILE A 252 -8.47 68.32 67.98
CA ILE A 252 -7.59 67.99 69.11
C ILE A 252 -6.28 68.81 69.02
N GLU A 253 -5.66 68.89 67.84
CA GLU A 253 -4.45 69.71 67.64
C GLU A 253 -4.72 71.21 67.89
N LEU A 254 -5.90 71.72 67.53
CA LEU A 254 -6.26 73.11 67.78
C LEU A 254 -6.43 73.40 69.28
N GLU A 255 -7.08 72.49 70.02
CA GLU A 255 -7.24 72.60 71.48
C GLU A 255 -5.89 72.53 72.23
N GLU A 256 -5.01 71.61 71.84
CA GLU A 256 -3.68 71.51 72.45
C GLU A 256 -2.82 72.75 72.18
N ARG A 257 -2.90 73.31 70.98
CA ARG A 257 -2.15 74.52 70.62
C ARG A 257 -2.62 75.73 71.43
N MET A 258 -3.93 75.88 71.63
CA MET A 258 -4.51 76.93 72.47
C MET A 258 -4.10 76.78 73.95
N LYS A 259 -4.00 75.54 74.45
CA LYS A 259 -3.57 75.27 75.83
C LYS A 259 -2.08 75.59 76.04
N ARG A 260 -1.21 75.18 75.11
CA ARG A 260 0.24 75.49 75.15
C ARG A 260 0.53 77.00 75.04
N GLU A 261 -0.25 77.74 74.25
CA GLU A 261 -0.10 79.20 74.16
C GLU A 261 -0.57 79.93 75.43
N ALA A 262 -1.58 79.42 76.13
CA ALA A 262 -2.02 79.96 77.41
C ALA A 262 -0.99 79.70 78.54
N GLU A 263 -0.42 78.49 78.61
CA GLU A 263 0.61 78.14 79.61
C GLU A 263 1.89 78.96 79.43
N ARG A 264 2.32 79.21 78.18
CA ARG A 264 3.49 80.05 77.89
C ARG A 264 3.34 81.52 78.29
N LYS A 265 2.12 82.06 78.28
CA LYS A 265 1.88 83.44 78.73
C LYS A 265 1.99 83.59 80.25
N VAL A 266 1.50 82.59 81.01
CA VAL A 266 1.55 82.60 82.48
C VAL A 266 2.99 82.43 83.00
N GLU A 267 3.80 81.61 82.35
CA GLU A 267 5.21 81.39 82.75
C GLU A 267 6.08 82.65 82.58
N ASN A 268 5.89 83.37 81.46
CA ASN A 268 6.66 84.59 81.17
C ASN A 268 6.35 85.76 82.12
N GLU A 269 5.10 85.89 82.60
CA GLU A 269 4.73 86.92 83.58
C GLU A 269 5.32 86.64 84.97
N ARG A 270 5.48 85.36 85.37
CA ARG A 270 6.12 84.99 86.64
C ARG A 270 7.61 85.32 86.69
N LEU A 271 8.34 85.09 85.60
CA LEU A 271 9.78 85.35 85.53
C LEU A 271 10.11 86.86 85.58
N ALA A 272 9.25 87.72 85.03
CA ALA A 272 9.45 89.17 85.04
C ALA A 272 9.33 89.82 86.43
N VAL A 273 8.52 89.25 87.34
CA VAL A 273 8.33 89.77 88.70
C VAL A 273 9.53 89.42 89.61
N ILE A 274 10.12 88.23 89.43
CA ILE A 274 11.25 87.74 90.23
C ILE A 274 12.54 88.55 89.96
N GLU A 275 12.79 88.93 88.71
CA GLU A 275 13.98 89.71 88.32
C GLU A 275 13.94 91.15 88.88
N ALA A 276 12.74 91.75 88.97
CA ALA A 276 12.55 93.10 89.49
C ALA A 276 12.78 93.19 91.02
N GLU A 277 12.42 92.16 91.78
CA GLU A 277 12.68 92.11 93.24
C GLU A 277 14.16 91.92 93.58
N ARG A 278 14.93 91.26 92.70
CA ARG A 278 16.38 91.04 92.88
C ARG A 278 17.18 92.34 92.77
N GLN A 279 16.85 93.19 91.78
CA GLN A 279 17.52 94.47 91.55
C GLN A 279 17.31 95.48 92.72
N ALA A 280 16.15 95.45 93.39
CA ALA A 280 15.85 96.34 94.51
C ALA A 280 16.65 96.03 95.80
N ARG A 281 17.06 94.76 96.02
CA ARG A 281 17.83 94.35 97.22
C ARG A 281 19.32 94.72 97.17
N LEU A 282 19.88 94.99 95.99
CA LEU A 282 21.32 95.22 95.79
C LEU A 282 21.75 96.69 95.94
N LEU A 283 20.80 97.63 96.06
CA LEU A 283 21.07 99.07 96.21
C LEU A 283 21.94 99.44 97.44
N PRO A 284 21.67 98.93 98.67
CA PRO A 284 22.42 99.33 99.86
C PRO A 284 23.90 98.95 99.82
N ASP A 285 24.23 97.85 99.14
CA ASP A 285 25.60 97.35 99.06
C ASP A 285 26.41 98.05 97.95
N LYS A 286 25.75 98.54 96.89
CA LYS A 286 26.38 99.43 95.89
C LYS A 286 26.83 100.75 96.53
N GLU A 287 26.08 101.32 97.48
CA GLU A 287 26.46 102.55 98.20
C GLU A 287 27.69 102.35 99.11
N LYS A 288 27.80 101.21 99.81
CA LYS A 288 28.98 100.89 100.65
C LYS A 288 30.27 100.82 99.83
N LEU A 289 30.21 100.26 98.63
CA LEU A 289 31.36 100.18 97.72
C LEU A 289 31.79 101.56 97.21
N LEU A 290 30.84 102.46 96.93
CA LEU A 290 31.13 103.85 96.59
C LEU A 290 31.74 104.63 97.78
N HIS A 291 31.32 104.35 99.01
CA HIS A 291 31.94 104.96 100.20
C HIS A 291 33.40 104.50 100.40
N LEU A 292 33.69 103.21 100.16
CA LEU A 292 35.06 102.69 100.20
C LEU A 292 35.94 103.32 99.11
N GLN A 293 35.39 103.49 97.90
CA GLN A 293 36.06 104.22 96.81
C GLN A 293 36.44 105.64 97.23
N GLY A 294 35.55 106.35 97.93
CA GLY A 294 35.81 107.67 98.50
C GLY A 294 37.01 107.69 99.45
N HIS A 295 37.09 106.74 100.39
CA HIS A 295 38.23 106.64 101.31
C HIS A 295 39.56 106.36 100.59
N VAL A 296 39.56 105.48 99.58
CA VAL A 296 40.78 105.17 98.81
C VAL A 296 41.25 106.38 97.99
N LYS A 297 40.33 107.21 97.47
CA LYS A 297 40.67 108.49 96.82
C LYS A 297 41.33 109.48 97.78
N VAL A 298 40.83 109.58 99.03
CA VAL A 298 41.44 110.43 100.06
C VAL A 298 42.88 109.97 100.38
N LEU A 299 43.08 108.67 100.54
CA LEU A 299 44.42 108.08 100.75
C LEU A 299 45.40 108.39 99.60
N ILE A 300 44.93 108.47 98.36
CA ILE A 300 45.77 108.87 97.21
C ILE A 300 46.24 110.33 97.34
N SER A 301 45.38 111.23 97.87
CA SER A 301 45.72 112.65 98.02
C SER A 301 46.65 112.97 99.20
N GLU A 302 46.73 112.10 100.20
CA GLU A 302 47.56 112.29 101.40
C GLU A 302 48.99 111.72 101.29
N LEU A 303 49.34 111.14 100.13
CA LEU A 303 50.68 110.59 99.92
C LEU A 303 51.75 111.71 99.90
N PRO A 304 52.86 111.55 100.64
CA PRO A 304 53.87 112.60 100.77
C PRO A 304 54.68 112.77 99.47
N ASP A 305 54.99 114.01 99.12
CA ASP A 305 55.92 114.33 98.04
C ASP A 305 57.36 114.09 98.50
N ILE A 306 57.98 113.04 97.97
CA ILE A 306 59.36 112.68 98.32
C ILE A 306 60.32 113.18 97.23
N LEU A 307 61.25 114.06 97.63
CA LEU A 307 62.26 114.67 96.76
C LEU A 307 63.37 113.71 96.30
N ASP A 308 63.59 112.61 97.03
CA ASP A 308 64.55 111.56 96.65
C ASP A 308 63.99 110.75 95.46
N LYS A 309 64.70 110.77 94.33
CA LYS A 309 64.29 110.10 93.08
C LYS A 309 64.16 108.58 93.17
N ARG A 310 64.84 107.90 94.12
CA ARG A 310 64.70 106.45 94.33
C ARG A 310 63.50 106.13 95.21
N LEU A 311 63.19 106.97 96.19
CA LEU A 311 62.03 106.81 97.07
C LEU A 311 60.71 107.26 96.40
N SER A 312 60.75 108.25 95.49
CA SER A 312 59.56 108.70 94.74
C SER A 312 58.97 107.60 93.85
N PHE A 313 59.79 106.66 93.35
CA PHE A 313 59.32 105.49 92.61
C PHE A 313 58.40 104.60 93.47
N VAL A 314 58.70 104.45 94.77
CA VAL A 314 57.89 103.65 95.69
C VAL A 314 56.55 104.32 95.94
N VAL A 315 56.52 105.64 96.20
CA VAL A 315 55.27 106.39 96.42
C VAL A 315 54.40 106.40 95.16
N ASN A 316 54.98 106.60 93.99
CA ASN A 316 54.25 106.54 92.72
C ASN A 316 53.71 105.11 92.43
N GLY A 317 54.47 104.07 92.79
CA GLY A 317 54.00 102.69 92.71
C GLY A 317 52.80 102.40 93.62
N VAL A 318 52.79 102.95 94.83
CA VAL A 318 51.64 102.88 95.75
C VAL A 318 50.45 103.65 95.19
N LYS A 319 50.67 104.87 94.69
CA LYS A 319 49.63 105.71 94.07
C LYS A 319 48.91 104.99 92.92
N ASN A 320 49.66 104.36 92.01
CA ASN A 320 49.08 103.63 90.88
C ASN A 320 48.25 102.41 91.32
N LYS A 321 48.69 101.68 92.36
CA LYS A 321 47.91 100.55 92.89
C LYS A 321 46.59 101.01 93.50
N LEU A 322 46.59 102.14 94.22
CA LEU A 322 45.37 102.70 94.79
C LEU A 322 44.40 103.20 93.69
N ILE A 323 44.92 103.80 92.62
CA ILE A 323 44.11 104.20 91.45
C ILE A 323 43.43 102.97 90.82
N ASN A 324 44.16 101.87 90.63
CA ASN A 324 43.58 100.64 90.06
C ASN A 324 42.45 100.07 90.94
N ILE A 325 42.55 100.21 92.27
CA ILE A 325 41.47 99.78 93.19
C ILE A 325 40.22 100.63 92.99
N VAL A 326 40.39 101.95 92.84
CA VAL A 326 39.27 102.87 92.57
C VAL A 326 38.59 102.53 91.24
N ASP A 327 39.36 102.26 90.20
CA ASP A 327 38.83 101.89 88.88
C ASP A 327 38.08 100.55 88.94
N TYR A 328 38.63 99.54 89.62
CA TYR A 328 37.99 98.24 89.78
C TYR A 328 36.62 98.33 90.46
N ILE A 329 36.53 99.13 91.53
CA ILE A 329 35.24 99.38 92.21
C ILE A 329 34.25 100.08 91.29
N THR A 330 34.72 101.05 90.48
CA THR A 330 33.86 101.78 89.54
C THR A 330 33.29 100.87 88.46
N THR A 331 34.14 100.06 87.82
CA THR A 331 33.72 99.14 86.76
C THR A 331 32.82 98.03 87.31
N GLY A 332 33.06 97.55 88.54
CA GLY A 332 32.23 96.53 89.19
C GLY A 332 30.84 97.01 89.63
N VAL A 333 30.65 98.31 89.88
CA VAL A 333 29.34 98.89 90.21
C VAL A 333 28.52 99.18 88.95
N GLU A 334 29.17 99.53 87.83
CA GLU A 334 28.52 99.85 86.55
C GLU A 334 28.25 98.62 85.66
N ALA A 335 29.07 97.57 85.77
CA ALA A 335 28.81 96.30 85.13
C ALA A 335 28.04 95.39 86.10
N ASP A 336 26.73 95.23 85.86
CA ASP A 336 25.82 94.25 86.50
C ASP A 336 26.18 92.78 86.17
N LYS A 337 27.48 92.45 86.13
CA LYS A 337 28.04 91.13 85.87
C LYS A 337 28.60 90.51 87.15
N PHE A 338 27.75 90.34 88.16
CA PHE A 338 27.91 89.24 89.08
C PHE A 338 27.16 88.04 88.48
N VAL A 339 27.95 87.12 87.92
CA VAL A 339 27.53 85.96 87.13
C VAL A 339 26.73 84.97 87.99
N ASP A 340 25.51 84.63 87.56
CA ASP A 340 24.88 83.34 87.89
C ASP A 340 25.10 82.37 86.73
N LYS A 341 26.08 81.49 86.91
CA LYS A 341 26.19 80.21 86.21
C LYS A 341 25.72 79.13 87.19
N ALA A 342 24.49 78.67 87.05
CA ALA A 342 24.03 77.46 87.71
C ALA A 342 22.79 76.88 87.02
N VAL A 343 22.95 75.68 86.44
CA VAL A 343 21.94 74.60 86.33
C VAL A 343 20.82 74.87 85.28
N ASP A 344 20.65 74.09 84.21
CA ASP A 344 20.39 72.65 84.23
C ASP A 344 20.69 71.96 82.87
N LYS A 345 20.96 70.67 82.91
CA LYS A 345 21.19 69.76 81.76
C LYS A 345 20.43 68.44 82.04
N PRO A 346 20.29 67.54 81.04
CA PRO A 346 19.08 67.14 80.32
C PRO A 346 18.50 65.77 80.77
N VAL A 347 17.42 65.29 80.13
CA VAL A 347 17.01 63.87 80.19
C VAL A 347 16.65 63.36 78.80
N ASP A 348 17.51 62.48 78.27
CA ASP A 348 17.20 61.47 77.26
C ASP A 348 16.29 60.40 77.88
N ASN A 349 15.34 59.85 77.12
CA ASN A 349 14.76 58.54 77.40
C ASN A 349 14.47 57.82 76.09
N ASP A 350 15.24 56.75 75.88
CA ASP A 350 14.93 55.62 75.01
C ASP A 350 13.78 54.76 75.63
N ASP A 351 13.32 53.82 74.81
CA ASP A 351 12.57 52.58 75.11
C ASP A 351 11.04 52.55 74.92
N ASP A 352 10.67 52.01 73.74
CA ASP A 352 10.08 50.67 73.53
C ASP A 352 8.68 50.33 74.12
N TRP A 353 8.04 49.34 73.48
CA TRP A 353 6.80 48.59 73.81
C TRP A 353 5.49 48.99 73.09
N SER A 354 5.22 48.38 71.93
CA SER A 354 4.29 47.22 71.78
C SER A 354 3.90 46.96 70.32
#